data_AF-A0A9D8S175-F1
#
_entry.id   AF-A0A9D8S175-F1
#
_cell.length_a   1.000
_cell.length_b   1.000
_cell.length_c   1.000
_cell.angle_alpha   90.00
_cell.angle_beta   90.00
_cell.angle_gamma   90.00
#
_symmetry.space_group_name_H-M   'P 1'
#
loop_
_entity.id
_entity.type
_entity.pdbx_description
1 polymer ?
#
loop_
_entity_poly.entity_id
_entity_poly.type
_entity_poly.pdbx_seq_one_letter_code
_entity_poly.pdbx_strand_id
1 'polypeptide(L)'
;MSADFPLTRFDFSNLIEYIQKAEVLPEMIVDNETGIEFYGGSTISRDTFVYFLENFNILDNLAQDDSRQEYEKHTQFGVQSFQFEPSWVKIMLDKVIIGYVGIYVNTDFSLTFSKKNDVWTLTKG
;
A
#
# COMPACT_ATOMS: atom_id res chain seq x y z
N MET A 1 -19.94 2.76 4.18
CA MET A 1 -18.93 1.75 3.79
C MET A 1 -18.66 0.87 5.01
N SER A 2 -18.35 -0.42 4.81
CA SER A 2 -18.01 -1.31 5.93
C SER A 2 -16.73 -0.80 6.60
N ALA A 3 -16.68 -0.83 7.94
CA ALA A 3 -15.46 -0.51 8.68
C ALA A 3 -14.30 -1.46 8.34
N ASP A 4 -14.62 -2.67 7.86
CA ASP A 4 -13.63 -3.71 7.55
C ASP A 4 -12.83 -3.43 6.26
N PHE A 5 -13.39 -2.67 5.30
CA PHE A 5 -12.78 -2.39 4.00
C PHE A 5 -12.80 -0.89 3.69
N PRO A 6 -12.01 -0.09 4.44
CA PRO A 6 -11.94 1.36 4.24
C PRO A 6 -11.30 1.68 2.89
N LEU A 7 -11.85 2.68 2.18
CA LEU A 7 -11.31 3.17 0.91
C LEU A 7 -10.77 4.58 1.06
N THR A 8 -9.70 4.90 0.32
CA THR A 8 -9.10 6.24 0.23
C THR A 8 -8.78 6.84 1.60
N ARG A 9 -7.99 6.12 2.38
CA ARG A 9 -7.77 6.39 3.82
C ARG A 9 -6.41 6.98 4.17
N PHE A 10 -5.50 7.08 3.19
CA PHE A 10 -4.16 7.60 3.40
C PHE A 10 -4.01 9.02 2.86
N ASP A 11 -3.34 9.86 3.63
CA ASP A 11 -2.83 11.16 3.21
C ASP A 11 -1.33 11.17 3.45
N PHE A 12 -0.54 11.29 2.38
CA PHE A 12 0.92 11.31 2.45
C PHE A 12 1.49 12.70 2.21
N SER A 13 0.70 13.76 2.35
CA SER A 13 1.13 15.14 2.07
C SER A 13 2.42 15.52 2.80
N ASN A 14 2.54 15.14 4.08
CA ASN A 14 3.74 15.43 4.88
C ASN A 14 4.97 14.64 4.41
N LEU A 15 4.79 13.37 4.03
CA LEU A 15 5.86 12.56 3.46
C LEU A 15 6.30 13.09 2.08
N ILE A 16 5.35 13.52 1.24
CA ILE A 16 5.61 14.14 -0.06
C ILE A 16 6.44 15.42 0.12
N GLU A 17 6.06 16.28 1.06
CA GLU A 17 6.80 17.51 1.37
C GLU A 17 8.24 17.20 1.80
N TYR A 18 8.44 16.19 2.66
CA TYR A 18 9.76 15.72 3.05
C TYR A 18 10.59 15.26 1.84
N ILE A 19 10.02 14.40 0.99
CA ILE A 19 10.70 13.85 -0.20
C ILE A 19 11.17 14.95 -1.15
N GLN A 20 10.33 15.97 -1.35
CA GLN A 20 10.62 17.09 -2.23
C GLN A 20 11.75 18.00 -1.70
N LYS A 21 11.87 18.14 -0.37
CA LYS A 21 12.85 19.03 0.27
C LYS A 21 14.17 18.35 0.63
N ALA A 22 14.18 17.03 0.81
CA ALA A 22 15.36 16.30 1.22
C ALA A 22 16.46 16.39 0.16
N GLU A 23 17.69 16.73 0.56
CA GLU A 23 18.87 16.80 -0.32
C GLU A 23 19.23 15.43 -0.89
N VAL A 24 19.19 14.40 -0.03
CA VAL A 24 19.40 13.00 -0.38
C VAL A 24 18.30 12.17 0.29
N LEU A 25 17.63 11.31 -0.48
CA LEU A 25 16.66 10.38 0.07
C LEU A 25 17.37 9.14 0.63
N PRO A 26 17.04 8.71 1.85
CA PRO A 26 17.55 7.46 2.38
C PRO A 26 16.90 6.26 1.65
N GLU A 27 17.52 5.08 1.80
CA GLU A 27 16.99 3.86 1.19
C GLU A 27 15.64 3.43 1.78
N MET A 28 15.46 3.66 3.08
CA MET A 28 14.23 3.40 3.82
C MET A 28 13.74 4.69 4.47
N ILE A 29 12.45 5.00 4.30
CA ILE A 29 11.76 6.13 4.93
C ILE A 29 10.55 5.57 5.67
N VAL A 30 10.35 5.95 6.93
CA VAL A 30 9.13 5.62 7.67
C VAL A 30 8.21 6.85 7.64
N ASP A 31 6.96 6.66 7.23
CA ASP A 31 5.95 7.68 7.42
C ASP A 31 5.48 7.67 8.89
N ASN A 32 5.69 8.79 9.59
CA ASN A 32 5.40 8.84 11.03
C ASN A 32 3.91 8.86 11.36
N GLU A 33 3.04 9.19 10.40
CA GLU A 33 1.60 9.25 10.62
C GLU A 33 0.97 7.87 10.52
N THR A 34 1.36 7.10 9.51
CA THR A 34 0.81 5.77 9.23
C THR A 34 1.65 4.64 9.81
N GLY A 35 2.94 4.89 10.09
CA GLY A 35 3.91 3.86 10.49
C GLY A 35 4.41 2.99 9.34
N ILE A 36 4.02 3.28 8.09
CA ILE A 36 4.40 2.48 6.92
C ILE A 36 5.88 2.71 6.58
N GLU A 37 6.59 1.62 6.35
CA GLU A 37 7.99 1.65 5.91
C GLU A 37 8.06 1.63 4.37
N PHE A 38 8.71 2.63 3.77
CA PHE A 38 8.93 2.73 2.33
C PHE A 38 10.39 2.45 1.98
N TYR A 39 10.62 1.37 1.22
CA TYR A 39 11.92 0.91 0.74
C TYR A 39 12.14 1.24 -0.73
N GLY A 40 13.39 1.49 -1.11
CA GLY A 40 13.79 1.86 -2.46
C GLY A 40 13.88 3.36 -2.69
N GLY A 41 13.77 4.18 -1.63
CA GLY A 41 13.76 5.64 -1.73
C GLY A 41 15.00 6.24 -2.38
N SER A 42 16.15 5.56 -2.28
CA SER A 42 17.40 5.97 -2.92
C SER A 42 17.58 5.44 -4.35
N THR A 43 16.70 4.53 -4.79
CA THR A 43 16.84 3.79 -6.06
C THR A 43 15.91 4.29 -7.17
N ILE A 44 14.95 5.15 -6.85
CA ILE A 44 13.98 5.72 -7.78
C ILE A 44 14.08 7.25 -7.83
N SER A 45 13.48 7.87 -8.84
CA SER A 45 13.39 9.33 -8.90
C SER A 45 12.41 9.87 -7.87
N ARG A 46 12.62 11.13 -7.42
CA ARG A 46 11.67 11.84 -6.54
C ARG A 46 10.27 11.90 -7.15
N ASP A 47 10.17 12.23 -8.43
CA ASP A 47 8.89 12.32 -9.14
C ASP A 47 8.17 10.97 -9.18
N THR A 48 8.91 9.87 -9.37
CA THR A 48 8.35 8.52 -9.31
C THR A 48 7.80 8.19 -7.92
N PHE A 49 8.52 8.57 -6.87
CA PHE A 49 8.10 8.35 -5.49
C PHE A 49 6.85 9.19 -5.16
N VAL A 50 6.87 10.49 -5.44
CA VAL A 50 5.73 11.38 -5.21
C VAL A 50 4.50 10.89 -5.98
N TYR A 51 4.65 10.58 -7.27
CA TYR A 51 3.57 10.02 -8.07
C TYR A 51 2.99 8.74 -7.44
N PHE A 52 3.84 7.86 -6.93
CA PHE A 52 3.38 6.66 -6.24
C PHE A 52 2.54 7.00 -4.99
N LEU A 53 3.01 7.92 -4.13
CA LEU A 53 2.29 8.32 -2.92
C LEU A 53 0.94 8.94 -3.23
N GLU A 54 0.87 9.80 -4.25
CA GLU A 54 -0.38 10.39 -4.74
C GLU A 54 -1.38 9.33 -5.24
N ASN A 55 -0.88 8.19 -5.71
CA ASN A 55 -1.69 7.09 -6.23
C ASN A 55 -1.84 5.91 -5.25
N PHE A 56 -1.31 6.02 -4.02
CA PHE A 56 -1.30 4.92 -3.06
C PHE A 56 -2.70 4.40 -2.75
N ASN A 57 -3.66 5.32 -2.56
CA ASN A 57 -5.05 4.96 -2.28
C ASN A 57 -5.68 4.13 -3.40
N ILE A 58 -5.26 4.28 -4.67
CA ILE A 58 -5.76 3.44 -5.76
C ILE A 58 -5.30 1.99 -5.55
N LEU A 59 -4.05 1.80 -5.15
CA LEU A 59 -3.48 0.47 -4.89
C LEU A 59 -4.10 -0.18 -3.65
N ASP A 60 -4.23 0.58 -2.56
CA ASP A 60 -4.87 0.07 -1.35
C ASP A 60 -6.33 -0.30 -1.61
N ASN A 61 -7.08 0.53 -2.33
CA ASN A 61 -8.46 0.23 -2.69
C ASN A 61 -8.57 -1.08 -3.49
N LEU A 62 -7.64 -1.34 -4.43
CA LEU A 62 -7.58 -2.62 -5.16
C LEU A 62 -7.32 -3.80 -4.21
N ALA A 63 -6.44 -3.64 -3.22
CA ALA A 63 -6.16 -4.67 -2.22
C ALA A 63 -7.36 -4.95 -1.30
N GLN A 64 -8.06 -3.90 -0.85
CA GLN A 64 -9.25 -4.02 -0.01
C GLN A 64 -10.40 -4.67 -0.79
N ASP A 65 -10.59 -4.31 -2.06
CA ASP A 65 -11.62 -4.93 -2.91
C ASP A 65 -11.33 -6.40 -3.21
N ASP A 66 -10.07 -6.77 -3.46
CA ASP A 66 -9.66 -8.17 -3.64
C ASP A 66 -9.90 -8.97 -2.35
N SER A 67 -9.49 -8.41 -1.22
CA SER A 67 -9.68 -9.01 0.11
C SER A 67 -11.16 -9.18 0.45
N ARG A 68 -12.01 -8.21 0.11
CA ARG A 68 -13.46 -8.30 0.27
C ARG A 68 -14.03 -9.45 -0.55
N GLN A 69 -13.64 -9.58 -1.81
CA GLN A 69 -14.11 -10.66 -2.68
C GLN A 69 -13.70 -12.04 -2.16
N GLU A 70 -12.49 -12.19 -1.64
CA GLU A 70 -12.06 -13.45 -1.03
C GLU A 70 -12.82 -13.72 0.28
N TYR A 71 -12.97 -12.72 1.14
CA TYR A 71 -13.75 -12.84 2.38
C TYR A 71 -15.19 -13.27 2.13
N GLU A 72 -15.86 -12.67 1.13
CA GLU A 72 -17.25 -12.98 0.75
C GLU A 72 -17.41 -14.42 0.20
N LYS A 73 -16.35 -15.06 -0.31
CA LYS A 73 -16.40 -16.45 -0.80
C LYS A 73 -16.32 -17.50 0.31
N HIS A 74 -15.80 -17.14 1.48
CA HIS A 74 -15.62 -18.08 2.58
C HIS A 74 -16.80 -18.03 3.56
N THR A 75 -17.29 -19.20 4.01
CA THR A 75 -18.20 -19.27 5.16
C THR A 75 -17.50 -18.65 6.38
N GLN A 76 -18.07 -17.55 6.90
CA GLN A 76 -17.52 -16.78 8.01
C GLN A 76 -17.52 -17.60 9.31
N PHE A 77 -16.51 -18.45 9.51
CA PHE A 77 -16.31 -19.23 10.73
C PHE A 77 -15.87 -18.34 11.89
N GLY A 78 -16.77 -17.48 12.38
CA GLY A 78 -16.56 -16.65 13.57
C GLY A 78 -15.58 -15.48 13.39
N VAL A 79 -15.18 -15.16 12.16
CA VAL A 79 -14.35 -13.97 11.85
C VAL A 79 -15.23 -12.72 11.91
N GLN A 80 -15.11 -11.96 12.99
CA GLN A 80 -15.93 -10.77 13.27
C GLN A 80 -15.49 -9.52 12.51
N SER A 81 -14.21 -9.44 12.12
CA SER A 81 -13.66 -8.35 11.33
C SER A 81 -12.49 -8.86 10.50
N PHE A 82 -12.32 -8.31 9.31
CA PHE A 82 -11.31 -8.71 8.34
C PHE A 82 -10.71 -7.44 7.72
N GLN A 83 -9.77 -6.85 8.45
CA GLN A 83 -9.08 -5.62 8.06
C GLN A 83 -7.59 -5.89 7.91
N PHE A 84 -7.02 -5.38 6.82
CA PHE A 84 -5.60 -5.44 6.52
C PHE A 84 -5.00 -4.05 6.46
N GLU A 85 -3.84 -3.89 7.08
CA GLU A 85 -3.06 -2.66 7.04
C GLU A 85 -1.78 -2.85 6.24
N PRO A 86 -1.43 -1.93 5.34
CA PRO A 86 -0.09 -1.91 4.79
C PRO A 86 0.92 -1.67 5.93
N SER A 87 1.96 -2.50 6.00
CA SER A 87 3.04 -2.36 6.98
C SER A 87 4.33 -1.86 6.33
N TRP A 88 4.60 -2.31 5.10
CA TRP A 88 5.76 -1.88 4.33
C TRP A 88 5.47 -1.86 2.83
N VAL A 89 6.26 -1.08 2.11
CA VAL A 89 6.18 -0.87 0.68
C VAL A 89 7.57 -0.94 0.10
N LYS A 90 7.76 -1.72 -0.96
CA LYS A 90 8.98 -1.69 -1.77
C LYS A 90 8.67 -1.14 -3.14
N ILE A 91 9.25 0.02 -3.45
CA ILE A 91 9.05 0.72 -4.72
C ILE A 91 10.21 0.40 -5.66
N MET A 92 9.89 0.02 -6.90
CA MET A 92 10.83 -0.22 -7.98
C MET A 92 10.34 0.51 -9.24
N LEU A 93 11.18 0.58 -10.28
CA LEU A 93 10.89 1.39 -11.48
C LEU A 93 9.58 1.01 -12.19
N ASP A 94 9.22 -0.27 -12.22
CA ASP A 94 8.09 -0.81 -12.99
C ASP A 94 7.02 -1.50 -12.12
N LYS A 95 7.31 -1.68 -10.84
CA LYS A 95 6.46 -2.43 -9.91
C LYS A 95 6.56 -1.91 -8.50
N VAL A 96 5.50 -2.15 -7.74
CA VAL A 96 5.45 -1.92 -6.31
C VAL A 96 5.02 -3.20 -5.62
N ILE A 97 5.65 -3.52 -4.50
CA ILE A 97 5.22 -4.60 -3.62
C ILE A 97 4.77 -3.99 -2.31
N ILE A 98 3.56 -4.30 -1.85
CA ILE A 98 3.03 -3.83 -0.57
C ILE A 98 2.81 -5.04 0.32
N GLY A 99 3.40 -5.01 1.51
CA GLY A 99 3.16 -5.98 2.57
C GLY A 99 1.98 -5.54 3.44
N TYR A 100 1.07 -6.46 3.70
CA TYR A 100 -0.13 -6.26 4.50
C TYR A 100 -0.12 -7.15 5.73
N VAL A 101 -0.61 -6.62 6.85
CA VAL A 101 -0.81 -7.34 8.12
C VAL A 101 -2.28 -7.32 8.52
N GLY A 102 -2.80 -8.46 8.96
CA GLY A 102 -4.16 -8.56 9.49
C GLY A 102 -4.26 -8.01 10.90
N ILE A 103 -5.23 -7.12 11.14
CA ILE A 103 -5.46 -6.55 12.49
C ILE A 103 -6.19 -7.55 13.39
N TYR A 104 -7.16 -8.29 12.85
CA TYR A 104 -8.03 -9.21 13.59
C TYR A 104 -7.86 -10.68 13.17
N VAL A 105 -6.96 -10.91 12.21
CA VAL A 105 -6.60 -12.23 11.68
C VAL A 105 -5.09 -12.34 11.71
N ASN A 106 -4.55 -13.40 12.33
CA ASN A 106 -3.10 -13.62 12.43
C ASN A 106 -2.54 -14.09 11.08
N THR A 107 -2.53 -13.20 10.10
CA THR A 107 -2.04 -13.44 8.74
C THR A 107 -1.31 -12.21 8.22
N ASP A 108 -0.27 -12.47 7.45
CA ASP A 108 0.49 -11.50 6.68
C ASP A 108 0.57 -11.97 5.23
N PHE A 109 0.56 -11.03 4.30
CA PHE A 109 0.74 -11.33 2.88
C PHE A 109 1.35 -10.13 2.16
N SER A 110 1.74 -10.32 0.91
CA SER A 110 2.19 -9.21 0.07
C SER A 110 1.52 -9.26 -1.29
N LEU A 111 1.21 -8.08 -1.83
CA LEU A 111 0.63 -7.92 -3.15
C LEU A 111 1.62 -7.18 -4.05
N THR A 112 1.73 -7.65 -5.29
CA THR A 112 2.55 -6.99 -6.31
C THR A 112 1.66 -6.25 -7.29
N PHE A 113 1.98 -4.99 -7.51
CA PHE A 113 1.30 -4.11 -8.44
C PHE A 113 2.25 -3.73 -9.56
N SER A 114 1.74 -3.78 -10.78
CA SER A 114 2.46 -3.33 -11.97
C SER A 114 1.70 -2.21 -12.64
N LYS A 115 2.45 -1.29 -13.25
CA LYS A 115 1.88 -0.17 -14.01
C LYS A 115 1.97 -0.48 -15.50
N LYS A 116 0.84 -0.46 -16.20
CA LYS A 116 0.76 -0.63 -17.66
C LYS A 116 -0.16 0.42 -18.25
N ASN A 117 0.34 1.20 -19.22
CA ASN A 117 -0.41 2.28 -19.87
C ASN A 117 -1.07 3.26 -18.87
N ASP A 118 -0.31 3.70 -17.88
CA ASP A 118 -0.78 4.58 -16.79
C ASP A 118 -1.87 4.05 -15.87
N VAL A 119 -2.20 2.76 -15.97
CA VAL A 119 -3.13 2.08 -15.08
C VAL A 119 -2.38 1.11 -14.17
N TRP A 120 -2.67 1.20 -12.88
CA TRP A 120 -2.18 0.24 -11.89
C TRP A 120 -3.06 -1.01 -11.88
N THR A 121 -2.41 -2.18 -11.87
CA THR A 121 -3.09 -3.48 -11.82
C THR A 121 -2.45 -4.39 -10.78
N LEU A 122 -3.30 -5.07 -10.00
CA LEU A 122 -2.88 -6.15 -9.12
C LEU A 122 -2.40 -7.34 -9.98
N THR A 123 -1.16 -7.77 -9.75
CA THR A 123 -0.58 -8.93 -10.43
C THR A 123 -0.71 -10.13 -9.50
N LYS A 124 -1.62 -11.06 -9.81
CA LYS A 124 -1.74 -12.33 -9.08
C LYS A 124 -0.67 -13.29 -9.58
N GLY A 125 0.18 -13.75 -8.66
CA GLY A 125 1.20 -14.78 -8.90
C GLY A 125 0.62 -16.18 -8.86
#